data_AF-A0A957NKD3-F1
#
_entry.id   AF-A0A957NKD3-F1
#
_cell.length_a   1.000
_cell.length_b   1.000
_cell.length_c   1.000
_cell.angle_alpha   90.00
_cell.angle_beta   90.00
_cell.angle_gamma   90.00
#
_symmetry.space_group_name_H-M   'P 1'
#
loop_
_entity.id
_entity.type
_entity.pdbx_description
1 polymer ?
#
loop_
_entity_poly.entity_id
_entity_poly.type
_entity_poly.pdbx_seq_one_letter_code
_entity_poly.pdbx_strand_id
1 'polypeptide(L)'
;GVAIYWAAVLHAQTGLSSSQSGVGVDPLTDDERALALAGAKLGDTLTAEQVASRAAAEADAAQAPAQEVLLVERKAIDKNSKETGARQGAVYVYDYTSDELIHSVVDLATGAMVEQARVQGVQLPLTAAEEARAIALAWGDAPTQQALATQFEQLTGQPLTTLEQLHVKAAVFLADSMPGRINAAAQACGIQRCAQLLLFSVDNVAFEMLPIVSLSQGRVLQIELLATE
;
A
#
# COMPACT_ATOMS: atom_id res chain seq x y z
N GLY A 1 33.87 2.32 -38.89
CA GLY A 1 33.56 1.77 -37.57
C GLY A 1 34.14 2.68 -36.52
N VAL A 2 33.29 3.39 -35.77
CA VAL A 2 33.68 4.19 -34.61
C VAL A 2 32.64 3.89 -33.54
N ALA A 3 33.05 3.16 -32.51
CA ALA A 3 32.20 2.81 -31.38
C ALA A 3 32.19 3.99 -30.40
N ILE A 4 31.01 4.57 -30.18
CA ILE A 4 30.79 5.61 -29.18
C ILE A 4 30.36 4.89 -27.90
N TYR A 5 31.26 4.85 -26.92
CA TYR A 5 30.96 4.37 -25.57
C TYR A 5 30.14 5.42 -24.83
N TRP A 6 28.89 5.08 -24.50
CA TRP A 6 28.09 5.84 -23.55
C TRP A 6 28.40 5.34 -22.13
N ALA A 7 29.11 6.15 -21.35
CA ALA A 7 29.23 5.94 -19.91
C ALA A 7 27.95 6.45 -19.24
N ALA A 8 27.13 5.54 -18.72
CA ALA A 8 26.00 5.89 -17.87
C ALA A 8 26.55 6.42 -16.53
N VAL A 9 26.30 7.69 -16.24
CA VAL A 9 26.51 8.26 -14.90
C VAL A 9 25.35 7.80 -14.04
N LEU A 10 25.56 6.72 -13.30
CA LEU A 10 24.66 6.27 -12.25
C LEU A 10 24.75 7.27 -11.09
N HIS A 11 23.74 8.13 -10.94
CA HIS A 11 23.55 8.90 -9.72
C HIS A 11 22.95 7.96 -8.67
N ALA A 12 23.80 7.28 -7.91
CA ALA A 12 23.37 6.65 -6.67
C ALA A 12 22.96 7.77 -5.70
N GLN A 13 21.66 7.95 -5.47
CA GLN A 13 21.18 8.69 -4.31
C GLN A 13 21.49 7.83 -3.08
N THR A 14 22.67 8.03 -2.51
CA THR A 14 23.00 7.49 -1.19
C THR A 14 22.14 8.24 -0.18
N GLY A 15 21.03 7.63 0.23
CA GLY A 15 20.38 8.02 1.47
C GLY A 15 21.43 7.95 2.59
N LEU A 16 21.60 9.05 3.31
CA LEU A 16 22.49 9.09 4.48
C LEU A 16 21.87 8.20 5.56
N SER A 17 22.25 6.91 5.60
CA SER A 17 22.06 6.08 6.78
C SER A 17 22.93 6.64 7.90
N SER A 18 22.37 7.55 8.69
CA SER A 18 22.99 8.00 9.93
C SER A 18 22.59 7.04 11.05
N SER A 19 23.55 6.31 11.59
CA SER A 19 23.40 5.46 12.79
C SER A 19 23.23 6.28 14.10
N GLN A 20 22.68 7.49 14.00
CA GLN A 20 22.53 8.43 15.08
C GLN A 20 21.05 8.62 15.33
N SER A 21 20.60 8.40 16.57
CA SER A 21 19.20 8.58 16.95
C SER A 21 18.69 9.99 16.61
N GLY A 22 17.46 10.08 16.12
CA GLY A 22 16.82 11.37 15.85
C GLY A 22 16.52 12.12 17.15
N VAL A 23 16.41 13.44 17.11
CA VAL A 23 16.22 14.27 18.30
C VAL A 23 14.84 14.93 18.30
N GLY A 24 14.17 14.93 19.46
CA GLY A 24 12.90 15.63 19.64
C GLY A 24 11.84 15.24 18.60
N VAL A 25 11.49 16.19 17.72
CA VAL A 25 10.45 16.05 16.69
C VAL A 25 10.97 15.65 15.31
N ASP A 26 12.23 15.22 15.20
CA ASP A 26 12.77 14.65 13.98
C ASP A 26 12.00 13.37 13.59
N PRO A 27 11.77 13.12 12.28
CA PRO A 27 11.29 11.83 11.79
C PRO A 27 12.13 10.67 12.34
N LEU A 28 11.59 9.45 12.28
CA LEU A 28 12.38 8.28 12.63
C LEU A 28 13.51 8.07 11.63
N THR A 29 14.69 7.75 12.16
CA THR A 29 15.81 7.24 11.37
C THR A 29 15.54 5.79 10.95
N ASP A 30 16.29 5.27 9.98
CA ASP A 30 16.13 3.89 9.52
C ASP A 30 16.33 2.87 10.64
N ASP A 31 17.34 3.08 11.49
CA ASP A 31 17.63 2.24 12.65
C ASP A 31 16.47 2.26 13.67
N GLU A 32 15.88 3.44 13.91
CA GLU A 32 14.72 3.57 14.79
C GLU A 32 13.49 2.91 14.21
N ARG A 33 13.26 2.99 12.89
CA ARG A 33 12.17 2.28 12.22
C ARG A 33 12.36 0.76 12.31
N ALA A 34 13.58 0.28 12.09
CA ALA A 34 13.91 -1.14 12.23
C ALA A 34 13.72 -1.63 13.67
N LEU A 35 14.14 -0.83 14.66
CA LEU A 35 13.94 -1.12 16.07
C LEU A 35 12.45 -1.12 16.45
N ALA A 36 11.67 -0.16 15.94
CA ALA A 36 10.22 -0.13 16.16
C ALA A 36 9.55 -1.39 15.60
N LEU A 37 9.91 -1.80 14.39
CA LEU A 37 9.38 -3.02 13.77
C LEU A 37 9.72 -4.27 14.58
N ALA A 38 10.98 -4.41 14.99
CA ALA A 38 11.41 -5.54 15.82
C ALA A 38 10.72 -5.54 17.19
N GLY A 39 10.57 -4.36 17.80
CA GLY A 39 9.95 -4.19 19.11
C GLY A 39 8.45 -4.43 19.10
N ALA A 40 7.75 -4.19 17.99
CA ALA A 40 6.30 -4.34 17.86
C ALA A 40 5.83 -5.80 17.99
N LYS A 41 6.75 -6.78 17.95
CA LYS A 41 6.47 -8.22 18.17
C LYS A 41 5.24 -8.72 17.41
N LEU A 42 5.10 -8.24 16.17
CA LEU A 42 4.18 -8.81 15.21
C LEU A 42 4.57 -10.29 15.09
N GLY A 43 3.59 -11.21 15.05
CA GLY A 43 3.81 -12.65 15.23
C GLY A 43 4.94 -13.21 14.34
N ASP A 44 5.34 -14.47 14.57
CA ASP A 44 6.55 -15.18 14.05
C ASP A 44 6.85 -15.11 12.52
N THR A 45 6.12 -14.31 11.75
CA THR A 45 6.09 -14.21 10.29
C THR A 45 6.74 -12.96 9.69
N LEU A 46 7.21 -11.99 10.49
CA LEU A 46 7.83 -10.76 9.96
C LEU A 46 9.18 -10.47 10.62
N THR A 47 10.26 -11.04 10.08
CA THR A 47 11.62 -10.58 10.39
C THR A 47 11.90 -9.25 9.67
N ALA A 48 12.78 -8.40 10.23
CA ALA A 48 13.19 -7.15 9.60
C ALA A 48 13.72 -7.34 8.17
N GLU A 49 14.35 -8.50 7.91
CA GLU A 49 14.87 -8.93 6.61
C GLU A 49 13.75 -9.33 5.63
N GLN A 50 12.65 -9.92 6.12
CA GLN A 50 11.44 -10.16 5.34
C GLN A 50 10.72 -8.87 4.97
N VAL A 51 10.71 -7.86 5.84
CA VAL A 51 10.15 -6.53 5.53
C VAL A 51 10.98 -5.84 4.44
N ALA A 52 12.31 -5.90 4.53
CA ALA A 52 13.22 -5.32 3.54
C ALA A 52 13.20 -6.07 2.19
N SER A 53 13.09 -7.40 2.19
CA SER A 53 13.08 -8.21 0.96
C SER A 53 11.73 -8.22 0.24
N ARG A 54 10.60 -8.08 0.95
CA ARG A 54 9.26 -7.96 0.33
C ARG A 54 9.09 -6.66 -0.46
N ALA A 55 9.79 -5.59 -0.09
CA ALA A 55 9.86 -4.37 -0.90
C ALA A 55 10.54 -4.60 -2.27
N ALA A 56 11.28 -5.70 -2.44
CA ALA A 56 12.05 -6.03 -3.65
C ALA A 56 11.54 -7.28 -4.41
N ALA A 57 10.51 -7.99 -3.92
CA ALA A 57 10.06 -9.25 -4.50
C ALA A 57 8.70 -9.15 -5.18
N GLU A 58 8.66 -9.42 -6.49
CA GLU A 58 7.46 -9.55 -7.34
C GLU A 58 6.78 -10.93 -7.22
N ALA A 59 7.17 -11.75 -6.24
CA ALA A 59 6.73 -13.15 -6.16
C ALA A 59 5.32 -13.29 -5.60
N ASP A 60 4.42 -13.83 -6.42
CA ASP A 60 3.00 -14.10 -6.17
C ASP A 60 2.19 -12.88 -5.71
N ALA A 61 2.19 -11.84 -6.54
CA ALA A 61 1.45 -10.60 -6.30
C ALA A 61 -0.07 -10.79 -6.07
N ALA A 62 -0.65 -11.97 -6.34
CA ALA A 62 -2.06 -12.20 -6.09
C ALA A 62 -2.36 -12.58 -4.63
N GLN A 63 -1.43 -13.22 -3.92
CA GLN A 63 -1.68 -13.74 -2.57
C GLN A 63 -1.28 -12.73 -1.50
N ALA A 64 -2.24 -12.32 -0.68
CA ALA A 64 -1.97 -11.43 0.44
C ALA A 64 -1.08 -12.12 1.49
N PRO A 65 -0.11 -11.41 2.09
CA PRO A 65 0.56 -11.92 3.27
C PRO A 65 -0.41 -12.03 4.44
N ALA A 66 -0.07 -12.81 5.47
CA ALA A 66 -0.84 -12.80 6.71
C ALA A 66 -0.91 -11.39 7.33
N GLN A 67 0.19 -10.63 7.23
CA GLN A 67 0.30 -9.29 7.77
C GLN A 67 1.08 -8.37 6.82
N GLU A 68 0.69 -7.10 6.75
CA GLU A 68 1.32 -6.05 5.93
C GLU A 68 1.64 -4.83 6.81
N VAL A 69 2.90 -4.37 6.77
CA VAL A 69 3.29 -3.14 7.47
C VAL A 69 2.83 -1.95 6.65
N LEU A 70 1.88 -1.17 7.19
CA LEU A 70 1.30 -0.03 6.50
C LEU A 70 2.11 1.25 6.71
N LEU A 71 2.55 1.48 7.96
CA LEU A 71 3.24 2.70 8.35
C LEU A 71 4.10 2.46 9.58
N VAL A 72 5.28 3.09 9.60
CA VAL A 72 6.13 3.18 10.78
C VAL A 72 6.56 4.63 10.92
N GLU A 73 6.18 5.25 12.02
CA GLU A 73 6.41 6.68 12.27
C GLU A 73 6.71 6.96 13.74
N ARG A 74 7.12 8.19 14.05
CA ARG A 74 7.29 8.60 15.44
C ARG A 74 5.90 8.82 16.05
N LYS A 75 5.65 8.27 17.24
CA LYS A 75 4.41 8.56 17.97
C LYS A 75 4.31 10.07 18.23
N ALA A 76 3.16 10.64 17.92
CA ALA A 76 2.89 12.04 18.19
C ALA A 76 2.90 12.31 19.71
N ILE A 77 3.54 13.41 20.11
CA ILE A 77 3.55 13.88 21.49
C ILE A 77 2.52 15.02 21.60
N ASP A 78 1.70 15.01 22.65
CA ASP A 78 0.80 16.12 22.94
C ASP A 78 1.61 17.40 23.17
N LYS A 79 1.27 18.46 22.44
CA LYS A 79 1.91 19.79 22.54
C LYS A 79 1.79 20.41 23.93
N ASN A 80 0.79 20.01 24.72
CA ASN A 80 0.58 20.48 26.09
C ASN A 80 1.24 19.57 27.14
N SER A 81 1.80 18.43 26.73
CA SER A 81 2.55 17.58 27.64
C SER A 81 3.86 18.26 28.03
N LYS A 82 4.10 18.36 29.34
CA LYS A 82 5.40 18.77 29.89
C LYS A 82 6.41 17.63 29.89
N GLU A 83 6.00 16.42 29.54
CA GLU A 83 6.93 15.32 29.39
C GLU A 83 7.76 15.53 28.13
N THR A 84 9.08 15.60 28.30
CA THR A 84 10.03 15.25 27.24
C THR A 84 9.99 13.73 27.04
N GLY A 85 8.80 13.20 26.75
CA GLY A 85 8.48 11.78 26.82
C GLY A 85 9.48 10.94 26.03
N ALA A 86 9.63 9.67 26.44
CA ALA A 86 10.51 8.73 25.74
C ALA A 86 10.21 8.75 24.24
N ARG A 87 11.26 8.78 23.42
CA ARG A 87 11.12 8.76 21.96
C ARG A 87 10.49 7.41 21.57
N GLN A 88 9.29 7.46 21.02
CA GLN A 88 8.48 6.28 20.73
C GLN A 88 8.20 6.16 19.24
N GLY A 89 8.24 4.94 18.72
CA GLY A 89 7.80 4.59 17.38
C GLY A 89 6.39 4.00 17.41
N ALA A 90 5.52 4.42 16.50
CA ALA A 90 4.23 3.81 16.21
C ALA A 90 4.37 2.94 14.96
N VAL A 91 3.89 1.70 15.05
CA VAL A 91 3.90 0.70 13.98
C VAL A 91 2.46 0.31 13.69
N TYR A 92 2.06 0.43 12.43
CA TYR A 92 0.73 0.13 11.94
C TYR A 92 0.81 -1.05 10.97
N VAL A 93 0.10 -2.12 11.28
CA VAL A 93 0.10 -3.36 10.49
C VAL A 93 -1.33 -3.79 10.20
N TYR A 94 -1.62 -4.11 8.95
CA TYR A 94 -2.87 -4.79 8.61
C TYR A 94 -2.71 -6.30 8.77
N ASP A 95 -3.63 -6.94 9.47
CA ASP A 95 -3.71 -8.38 9.62
C ASP A 95 -4.82 -8.92 8.72
N TYR A 96 -4.43 -9.52 7.60
CA TYR A 96 -5.35 -10.07 6.59
C TYR A 96 -6.12 -11.29 7.08
N THR A 97 -5.70 -11.93 8.19
CA THR A 97 -6.41 -13.08 8.75
C THR A 97 -7.62 -12.68 9.58
N SER A 98 -7.60 -11.47 10.16
CA SER A 98 -8.62 -10.95 11.08
C SER A 98 -9.30 -9.67 10.58
N ASP A 99 -8.82 -9.11 9.47
CA ASP A 99 -9.25 -7.82 8.92
C ASP A 99 -9.14 -6.67 9.95
N GLU A 100 -8.03 -6.66 10.69
CA GLU A 100 -7.74 -5.72 11.76
C GLU A 100 -6.48 -4.90 11.48
N LEU A 101 -6.51 -3.62 11.88
CA LEU A 101 -5.32 -2.81 12.06
C LEU A 101 -4.73 -3.10 13.44
N ILE A 102 -3.50 -3.58 13.48
CA ILE A 102 -2.67 -3.67 14.68
C ILE A 102 -1.86 -2.36 14.78
N HIS A 103 -2.05 -1.63 15.86
CA HIS A 103 -1.26 -0.45 16.20
C HIS A 103 -0.41 -0.76 17.44
N SER A 104 0.90 -0.76 17.27
CA SER A 104 1.87 -0.98 18.35
C SER A 104 2.69 0.28 18.60
N VAL A 105 2.95 0.59 19.86
CA VAL A 105 3.88 1.65 20.27
C VAL A 105 5.09 1.02 20.93
N VAL A 106 6.28 1.43 20.49
CA VAL A 106 7.57 0.91 20.96
C VAL A 106 8.41 2.05 21.52
N ASP A 107 8.95 1.86 22.71
CA ASP A 107 9.98 2.72 23.29
C ASP A 107 11.31 2.48 22.55
N LEU A 108 11.84 3.52 21.90
CA LEU A 108 13.02 3.39 21.03
C LEU A 108 14.35 3.40 21.80
N ALA A 109 14.34 3.71 23.11
CA ALA A 109 15.53 3.57 23.93
C ALA A 109 15.74 2.13 24.38
N THR A 110 14.64 1.41 24.63
CA THR A 110 14.65 0.04 25.15
C THR A 110 14.31 -1.03 24.11
N GLY A 111 13.69 -0.64 22.99
CA GLY A 111 13.10 -1.55 22.00
C GLY A 111 11.86 -2.29 22.50
N ALA A 112 11.31 -1.91 23.66
CA ALA A 112 10.16 -2.60 24.25
C ALA A 112 8.85 -2.05 23.71
N MET A 113 7.93 -2.93 23.32
CA MET A 113 6.53 -2.55 23.10
C MET A 113 5.89 -2.12 24.41
N VAL A 114 5.33 -0.92 24.42
CA VAL A 114 4.67 -0.31 25.58
C VAL A 114 3.16 -0.23 25.43
N GLU A 115 2.64 -0.31 24.21
CA GLU A 115 1.21 -0.27 23.90
C GLU A 115 0.92 -1.14 22.68
N GLN A 116 -0.24 -1.79 22.67
CA GLN A 116 -0.77 -2.44 21.47
C GLN A 116 -2.30 -2.37 21.47
N ALA A 117 -2.86 -2.08 20.31
CA ALA A 117 -4.29 -2.12 20.05
C ALA A 117 -4.59 -2.84 18.73
N ARG A 118 -5.76 -3.47 18.65
CA ARG A 118 -6.33 -4.07 17.44
C ARG A 118 -7.67 -3.41 17.16
N VAL A 119 -7.88 -2.93 15.93
CA VAL A 119 -9.06 -2.14 15.57
C VAL A 119 -9.52 -2.51 14.15
N GLN A 120 -10.81 -2.76 13.98
CA GLN A 120 -11.43 -2.90 12.66
C GLN A 120 -11.97 -1.54 12.16
N GLY A 121 -12.17 -1.41 10.84
CA GLY A 121 -12.78 -0.21 10.27
C GLY A 121 -11.83 0.97 10.04
N VAL A 122 -10.55 0.84 10.40
CA VAL A 122 -9.52 1.86 10.15
C VAL A 122 -8.61 1.40 9.01
N GLN A 123 -8.68 2.11 7.88
CA GLN A 123 -7.91 1.78 6.69
C GLN A 123 -6.91 2.90 6.39
N LEU A 124 -5.63 2.66 6.70
CA LEU A 124 -4.54 3.53 6.24
C LEU A 124 -4.32 3.38 4.73
N PRO A 125 -3.72 4.39 4.05
CA PRO A 125 -3.38 4.32 2.62
C PRO A 125 -2.68 3.01 2.24
N LEU A 126 -2.82 2.62 0.97
CA LEU A 126 -2.19 1.41 0.45
C LEU A 126 -0.66 1.55 0.48
N THR A 127 0.02 0.43 0.71
CA THR A 127 1.46 0.34 0.45
C THR A 127 1.72 0.13 -1.04
N ALA A 128 2.92 0.42 -1.53
CA ALA A 128 3.29 0.12 -2.92
C ALA A 128 3.11 -1.37 -3.28
N ALA A 129 3.36 -2.27 -2.32
CA ALA A 129 3.11 -3.70 -2.50
C ALA A 129 1.61 -3.97 -2.67
N GLU A 130 0.75 -3.34 -1.86
CA GLU A 130 -0.71 -3.47 -1.98
C GLU A 130 -1.26 -2.90 -3.27
N GLU A 131 -0.73 -1.76 -3.73
CA GLU A 131 -1.06 -1.21 -5.03
C GLU A 131 -0.73 -2.24 -6.12
N ALA A 132 0.50 -2.76 -6.16
CA ALA A 132 0.94 -3.77 -7.12
C ALA A 132 0.09 -5.06 -7.07
N ARG A 133 -0.34 -5.50 -5.88
CA ARG A 133 -1.23 -6.65 -5.73
C ARG A 133 -2.64 -6.40 -6.25
N ALA A 134 -3.27 -5.28 -5.88
CA ALA A 134 -4.59 -4.90 -6.35
C ALA A 134 -4.60 -4.80 -7.89
N ILE A 135 -3.51 -4.24 -8.41
CA ILE A 135 -3.17 -4.17 -9.80
C ILE A 135 -3.18 -5.59 -10.41
N ALA A 136 -2.27 -6.46 -9.98
CA ALA A 136 -2.15 -7.81 -10.52
C ALA A 136 -3.47 -8.61 -10.48
N LEU A 137 -4.26 -8.47 -9.41
CA LEU A 137 -5.57 -9.10 -9.28
C LEU A 137 -6.58 -8.61 -10.33
N ALA A 138 -6.64 -7.30 -10.59
CA ALA A 138 -7.50 -6.75 -11.63
C ALA A 138 -7.10 -7.20 -13.03
N TRP A 139 -5.80 -7.24 -13.33
CA TRP A 139 -5.32 -7.75 -14.62
C TRP A 139 -5.36 -9.26 -14.73
N GLY A 140 -5.45 -10.01 -13.64
CA GLY A 140 -5.71 -11.45 -13.66
C GLY A 140 -7.18 -11.81 -13.89
N ASP A 141 -8.10 -10.85 -13.75
CA ASP A 141 -9.54 -11.07 -13.84
C ASP A 141 -10.05 -10.90 -15.29
N ALA A 142 -10.55 -11.98 -15.89
CA ALA A 142 -10.97 -11.98 -17.30
C ALA A 142 -12.09 -10.97 -17.62
N PRO A 143 -13.15 -10.81 -16.80
CA PRO A 143 -14.13 -9.73 -16.99
C PRO A 143 -13.51 -8.34 -17.00
N THR A 144 -12.58 -8.07 -16.08
CA THR A 144 -11.85 -6.80 -16.02
C THR A 144 -10.98 -6.58 -17.25
N GLN A 145 -10.23 -7.59 -17.70
CA GLN A 145 -9.44 -7.50 -18.93
C GLN A 145 -10.32 -7.17 -20.15
N GLN A 146 -11.47 -7.83 -20.28
CA GLN A 146 -12.38 -7.61 -21.40
C GLN A 146 -12.97 -6.18 -21.41
N ALA A 147 -13.42 -5.71 -20.24
CA ALA A 147 -13.94 -4.34 -20.10
C ALA A 147 -12.87 -3.30 -20.43
N LEU A 148 -11.64 -3.52 -19.94
CA LEU A 148 -10.50 -2.65 -20.17
C LEU A 148 -10.09 -2.58 -21.64
N ALA A 149 -9.98 -3.72 -22.32
CA ALA A 149 -9.66 -3.76 -23.75
C ALA A 149 -10.73 -3.02 -24.57
N THR A 150 -12.01 -3.22 -24.24
CA THR A 150 -13.13 -2.55 -24.92
C THR A 150 -13.06 -1.04 -24.75
N GLN A 151 -12.88 -0.56 -23.51
CA GLN A 151 -12.83 0.87 -23.24
C GLN A 151 -11.57 1.53 -23.80
N PHE A 152 -10.42 0.84 -23.76
CA PHE A 152 -9.18 1.34 -24.35
C PHE A 152 -9.33 1.56 -25.86
N GLU A 153 -9.94 0.60 -26.58
CA GLU A 153 -10.19 0.74 -28.01
C GLU A 153 -11.18 1.88 -28.32
N GLN A 154 -12.22 2.06 -27.50
CA GLN A 154 -13.15 3.19 -27.63
C GLN A 154 -12.47 4.55 -27.42
N LEU A 155 -11.56 4.67 -26.45
CA LEU A 155 -10.89 5.93 -26.11
C LEU A 155 -9.75 6.27 -27.07
N THR A 156 -9.02 5.27 -27.58
CA THR A 156 -7.78 5.47 -28.33
C THR A 156 -7.89 5.11 -29.82
N GLY A 157 -8.91 4.35 -30.21
CA GLY A 157 -9.04 3.77 -31.55
C GLY A 157 -8.03 2.67 -31.87
N GLN A 158 -7.31 2.14 -30.87
CA GLN A 158 -6.32 1.08 -31.02
C GLN A 158 -6.58 -0.05 -30.01
N PRO A 159 -6.24 -1.31 -30.31
CA PRO A 159 -6.35 -2.39 -29.34
C PRO A 159 -5.35 -2.20 -28.19
N LEU A 160 -5.76 -2.60 -26.98
CA LEU A 160 -4.85 -2.72 -25.85
C LEU A 160 -3.97 -3.96 -26.05
N THR A 161 -2.66 -3.76 -26.14
CA THR A 161 -1.67 -4.84 -26.35
C THR A 161 -0.77 -5.07 -25.15
N THR A 162 -0.54 -4.05 -24.33
CA THR A 162 0.38 -4.06 -23.19
C THR A 162 -0.19 -3.17 -22.07
N LEU A 163 0.14 -3.49 -20.82
CA LEU A 163 -0.31 -2.70 -19.66
C LEU A 163 0.45 -1.39 -19.49
N GLU A 164 1.65 -1.31 -20.06
CA GLU A 164 2.47 -0.10 -20.16
C GLU A 164 1.78 1.02 -20.96
N GLN A 165 0.70 0.71 -21.69
CA GLN A 165 -0.17 1.68 -22.34
C GLN A 165 -1.15 2.37 -21.38
N LEU A 166 -1.09 2.04 -20.08
CA LEU A 166 -1.98 2.53 -19.04
C LEU A 166 -1.20 3.20 -17.91
N HIS A 167 -1.76 4.27 -17.37
CA HIS A 167 -1.42 4.77 -16.05
C HIS A 167 -2.48 4.32 -15.07
N VAL A 168 -2.04 3.78 -13.93
CA VAL A 168 -2.92 3.23 -12.92
C VAL A 168 -2.62 3.89 -11.60
N LYS A 169 -3.68 4.32 -10.91
CA LYS A 169 -3.61 4.72 -9.51
C LYS A 169 -4.50 3.80 -8.71
N ALA A 170 -4.00 3.33 -7.58
CA ALA A 170 -4.76 2.54 -6.63
C ALA A 170 -4.91 3.34 -5.32
N ALA A 171 -6.08 3.28 -4.72
CA ALA A 171 -6.34 3.88 -3.41
C ALA A 171 -7.20 2.96 -2.56
N VAL A 172 -7.16 3.12 -1.24
CA VAL A 172 -8.09 2.42 -0.34
C VAL A 172 -9.53 2.72 -0.75
N PHE A 173 -10.35 1.68 -0.81
CA PHE A 173 -11.78 1.80 -1.04
C PHE A 173 -12.57 1.50 0.23
N LEU A 174 -13.49 2.41 0.57
CA LEU A 174 -14.46 2.26 1.65
C LEU A 174 -15.85 2.17 1.05
N ALA A 175 -16.66 1.21 1.49
CA ALA A 175 -18.02 1.02 0.99
C ALA A 175 -18.86 2.32 1.03
N ASP A 176 -18.74 3.07 2.12
CA ASP A 176 -19.49 4.31 2.35
C ASP A 176 -19.07 5.47 1.42
N SER A 177 -17.98 5.32 0.64
CA SER A 177 -17.59 6.32 -0.36
C SER A 177 -18.48 6.32 -1.61
N MET A 178 -19.25 5.25 -1.84
CA MET A 178 -20.13 5.08 -3.00
C MET A 178 -21.50 4.48 -2.61
N PRO A 179 -22.31 5.20 -1.82
CA PRO A 179 -23.58 4.69 -1.32
C PRO A 179 -24.55 4.38 -2.46
N GLY A 180 -25.15 3.19 -2.44
CA GLY A 180 -26.14 2.75 -3.43
C GLY A 180 -25.59 2.37 -4.81
N ARG A 181 -24.25 2.41 -4.99
CA ARG A 181 -23.57 2.09 -6.26
C ARG A 181 -22.84 0.75 -6.21
N ILE A 182 -22.52 0.27 -5.01
CA ILE A 182 -21.77 -0.97 -4.82
C ILE A 182 -22.68 -2.20 -4.62
N ASN A 183 -22.19 -3.35 -5.08
CA ASN A 183 -22.82 -4.65 -4.90
C ASN A 183 -22.60 -5.20 -3.48
N ALA A 184 -23.29 -6.30 -3.14
CA ALA A 184 -23.21 -6.92 -1.82
C ALA A 184 -21.79 -7.38 -1.43
N ALA A 185 -20.95 -7.75 -2.40
CA ALA A 185 -19.59 -8.19 -2.11
C ALA A 185 -18.68 -7.03 -1.69
N ALA A 186 -18.86 -5.84 -2.28
CA ALA A 186 -18.10 -4.64 -1.96
C ALA A 186 -18.56 -3.92 -0.69
N GLN A 187 -19.72 -4.29 -0.11
CA GLN A 187 -20.20 -3.72 1.17
C GLN A 187 -19.29 -4.02 2.36
N ALA A 188 -18.46 -5.06 2.28
CA ALA A 188 -17.50 -5.37 3.33
C ALA A 188 -16.25 -4.46 3.31
N CYS A 189 -16.05 -3.66 2.25
CA CYS A 189 -14.88 -2.79 2.12
C CYS A 189 -14.87 -1.68 3.18
N GLY A 190 -13.77 -1.58 3.91
CA GLY A 190 -13.65 -0.74 5.11
C GLY A 190 -13.50 -1.58 6.37
N ILE A 191 -14.21 -2.71 6.46
CA ILE A 191 -13.82 -3.81 7.35
C ILE A 191 -12.70 -4.60 6.68
N GLN A 192 -12.98 -5.14 5.50
CA GLN A 192 -11.96 -5.73 4.64
C GLN A 192 -11.15 -4.67 3.93
N ARG A 193 -9.88 -4.98 3.66
CA ARG A 193 -8.99 -4.13 2.91
C ARG A 193 -9.30 -4.25 1.42
N CYS A 194 -9.82 -3.17 0.86
CA CYS A 194 -10.14 -3.06 -0.54
C CYS A 194 -9.37 -1.92 -1.19
N ALA A 195 -9.12 -2.05 -2.49
CA ALA A 195 -8.56 -1.02 -3.33
C ALA A 195 -9.55 -0.65 -4.44
N GLN A 196 -9.59 0.62 -4.82
CA GLN A 196 -10.21 1.08 -6.05
C GLN A 196 -9.13 1.52 -7.02
N LEU A 197 -9.23 1.06 -8.26
CA LEU A 197 -8.30 1.39 -9.34
C LEU A 197 -8.90 2.50 -10.20
N LEU A 198 -8.09 3.53 -10.46
CA LEU A 198 -8.36 4.58 -11.43
C LEU A 198 -7.38 4.38 -12.60
N LEU A 199 -7.93 4.27 -13.81
CA LEU A 199 -7.15 4.01 -15.01
C LEU A 199 -7.16 5.23 -15.93
N PHE A 200 -6.02 5.47 -16.54
CA PHE A 200 -5.82 6.52 -17.52
C PHE A 200 -5.03 5.97 -18.71
N SER A 201 -5.24 6.52 -19.90
CA SER A 201 -4.33 6.28 -21.02
C SER A 201 -3.00 7.02 -20.78
N VAL A 202 -1.98 6.71 -21.58
CA VAL A 202 -0.72 7.48 -21.59
C VAL A 202 -0.91 8.97 -21.91
N ASP A 203 -2.00 9.32 -22.59
CA ASP A 203 -2.40 10.70 -22.88
C ASP A 203 -3.22 11.33 -21.74
N ASN A 204 -3.29 10.66 -20.58
CA ASN A 204 -4.05 11.06 -19.38
C ASN A 204 -5.57 11.14 -19.57
N VAL A 205 -6.13 10.39 -20.53
CA VAL A 205 -7.59 10.25 -20.67
C VAL A 205 -8.09 9.26 -19.63
N ALA A 206 -8.99 9.69 -18.75
CA ALA A 206 -9.56 8.84 -17.71
C ALA A 206 -10.51 7.80 -18.30
N PHE A 207 -10.44 6.58 -17.76
CA PHE A 207 -11.36 5.50 -18.05
C PHE A 207 -12.60 5.64 -17.16
N GLU A 208 -13.77 5.27 -17.69
CA GLU A 208 -15.01 5.27 -16.92
C GLU A 208 -15.14 4.02 -16.04
N MET A 209 -14.36 2.96 -16.30
CA MET A 209 -14.32 1.79 -15.45
C MET A 209 -13.40 1.98 -14.24
N LEU A 210 -13.92 1.64 -13.06
CA LEU A 210 -13.27 1.75 -11.76
C LEU A 210 -13.34 0.39 -11.03
N PRO A 211 -12.40 -0.53 -11.30
CA PRO A 211 -12.33 -1.81 -10.58
C PRO A 211 -12.20 -1.61 -9.07
N ILE A 212 -12.99 -2.36 -8.31
CA ILE A 212 -12.91 -2.49 -6.86
C ILE A 212 -12.39 -3.90 -6.56
N VAL A 213 -11.25 -3.96 -5.89
CA VAL A 213 -10.49 -5.19 -5.62
C VAL A 213 -10.44 -5.44 -4.12
N SER A 214 -10.74 -6.66 -3.68
CA SER A 214 -10.50 -7.09 -2.31
C SER A 214 -9.09 -7.64 -2.19
N LEU A 215 -8.25 -6.96 -1.41
CA LEU A 215 -6.94 -7.48 -1.03
C LEU A 215 -7.07 -8.60 0.01
N SER A 216 -8.07 -8.52 0.90
CA SER A 216 -8.35 -9.59 1.88
C SER A 216 -8.82 -10.89 1.24
N GLN A 217 -9.63 -10.82 0.16
CA GLN A 217 -10.13 -12.02 -0.53
C GLN A 217 -9.32 -12.40 -1.77
N GLY A 218 -8.36 -11.57 -2.19
CA GLY A 218 -7.53 -11.83 -3.37
C GLY A 218 -8.33 -11.89 -4.67
N ARG A 219 -9.30 -11.00 -4.89
CA ARG A 219 -10.14 -11.00 -6.10
C ARG A 219 -10.79 -9.65 -6.40
N VAL A 220 -11.20 -9.45 -7.66
CA VAL A 220 -12.08 -8.35 -8.05
C VAL A 220 -13.49 -8.56 -7.45
N LEU A 221 -14.07 -7.49 -6.91
CA LEU A 221 -15.41 -7.49 -6.33
C LEU A 221 -16.45 -6.92 -7.29
N GLN A 222 -16.08 -5.86 -8.01
CA GLN A 222 -16.95 -5.10 -8.89
C GLN A 222 -16.11 -4.26 -9.86
N ILE A 223 -16.64 -3.99 -11.04
CA ILE A 223 -16.18 -2.91 -11.92
C ILE A 223 -17.27 -1.84 -11.85
N GLU A 224 -16.99 -0.74 -11.16
CA GLU A 224 -17.92 0.39 -11.13
C GLU A 224 -17.77 1.19 -12.41
N LEU A 225 -18.89 1.58 -13.03
CA LEU A 225 -18.87 2.45 -14.20
C LEU A 225 -19.28 3.86 -13.77
N LEU A 226 -18.47 4.85 -14.11
CA LEU A 226 -18.88 6.24 -14.04
C LEU A 226 -20.03 6.42 -15.03
N ALA A 227 -21.23 6.70 -14.51
CA ALA A 227 -22.38 6.92 -15.36
C ALA A 227 -22.13 8.15 -16.23
N THR A 228 -22.30 8.00 -17.54
CA THR A 228 -22.48 9.12 -18.47
C THR A 228 -23.93 9.59 -18.33
N GLU A 229 -24.13 10.83 -17.88
CA GLU A 229 -25.44 11.50 -17.92
C GLU A 229 -25.90 11.75 -19.36
#